data_AF-V8NMQ3-F1
#
_entry.id   AF-V8NMQ3-F1
#
_cell.length_a   1.000
_cell.length_b   1.000
_cell.length_c   1.000
_cell.angle_alpha   90.00
_cell.angle_beta   90.00
_cell.angle_gamma   90.00
#
_symmetry.space_group_name_H-M   'P 1'
#
loop_
_entity.id
_entity.type
_entity.pdbx_description
1 polymer ?
#
loop_
_entity_poly.entity_id
_entity_poly.type
_entity_poly.pdbx_seq_one_letter_code
_entity_poly.pdbx_strand_id
1 'polypeptide(L)'
;MDFQGQGQWQLQGNGGAGSGQLIERLTRSGMVNPGEGWQHLGHHGRSALLECRLRVRCHEHYYGPSCNLLCRPRDDFFGHHSCDAAGNKVCLDGWTGNKCQRGMSGAGGLARGRAG
;
A
#
# COMPACT_ATOMS: atom_id res chain seq x y z
N MET A 1 6.13 -8.16 7.08
CA MET A 1 5.19 -9.27 6.83
C MET A 1 5.97 -10.38 6.13
N ASP A 2 5.90 -11.60 6.62
CA ASP A 2 6.48 -12.77 5.94
C ASP A 2 5.50 -13.22 4.84
N PHE A 3 5.94 -13.26 3.60
CA PHE A 3 5.10 -13.63 2.46
C PHE A 3 5.24 -15.14 2.24
N GLN A 4 4.45 -15.94 2.95
CA GLN A 4 4.28 -17.37 2.63
C GLN A 4 3.31 -17.51 1.46
N GLY A 5 3.72 -17.03 0.29
CA GLY A 5 2.93 -17.14 -0.95
C GLY A 5 3.07 -18.52 -1.56
N GLN A 6 2.19 -19.47 -1.20
CA GLN A 6 1.97 -20.67 -1.99
C GLN A 6 1.02 -20.34 -3.15
N GLY A 7 1.56 -19.83 -4.25
CA GLY A 7 0.79 -19.62 -5.48
C GLY A 7 0.74 -20.91 -6.31
N GLN A 8 -0.39 -21.63 -6.28
CA GLN A 8 -0.68 -22.63 -7.32
C GLN A 8 -1.29 -21.93 -8.53
N TRP A 9 -0.51 -21.79 -9.60
CA TRP A 9 -1.00 -21.32 -10.90
C TRP A 9 -1.01 -22.49 -11.86
N GLN A 10 -2.19 -22.84 -12.39
CA GLN A 10 -2.30 -23.83 -13.46
C GLN A 10 -2.01 -23.14 -14.80
N LEU A 11 -0.87 -23.43 -15.42
CA LEU A 11 -0.62 -23.06 -16.81
C LEU A 11 -1.55 -23.91 -17.68
N GLN A 12 -2.57 -23.31 -18.27
CA GLN A 12 -3.42 -24.00 -19.26
C GLN A 12 -2.64 -24.12 -20.58
N GLY A 13 -1.74 -25.10 -20.64
CA GLY A 13 -1.16 -25.59 -21.88
C GLY A 13 -2.14 -26.57 -22.52
N ASN A 14 -2.47 -26.35 -23.79
CA ASN A 14 -3.35 -27.22 -24.56
C ASN A 14 -2.64 -28.58 -24.83
N GLY A 15 -2.71 -29.49 -23.88
CA GLY A 15 -2.17 -30.85 -23.93
C GLY A 15 -3.07 -31.78 -23.13
N GLY A 16 -3.55 -32.83 -23.78
CA GLY A 16 -4.61 -33.71 -23.29
C GLY A 16 -4.40 -34.30 -21.89
N ALA A 17 -5.51 -34.73 -21.31
CA ALA A 17 -5.67 -35.30 -19.98
C ALA A 17 -4.53 -36.26 -19.56
N GLY A 18 -3.64 -35.75 -18.72
CA GLY A 18 -2.67 -36.52 -17.95
C GLY A 18 -2.51 -35.82 -16.61
N SER A 19 -2.49 -36.58 -15.52
CA SER A 19 -2.34 -36.08 -14.15
C SER A 19 -1.26 -34.99 -14.09
N GLY A 20 -1.68 -33.74 -13.91
CA GLY A 20 -0.83 -32.55 -14.12
C GLY A 20 0.50 -32.65 -13.39
N GLN A 21 1.57 -32.94 -14.14
CA GLN A 21 2.92 -33.03 -13.60
C GLN A 21 3.50 -31.63 -13.40
N LEU A 22 4.07 -31.40 -12.23
CA LEU A 22 4.75 -30.18 -11.86
C LEU A 22 6.02 -30.00 -12.72
N ILE A 23 6.10 -28.91 -13.48
CA ILE A 23 7.23 -28.60 -14.38
C ILE A 23 8.44 -28.08 -13.58
N GLU A 24 8.23 -27.12 -12.68
CA GLU A 24 9.27 -26.52 -11.84
C GLU A 24 8.63 -25.84 -10.61
N ARG A 25 9.36 -25.79 -9.48
CA ARG A 25 8.90 -25.13 -8.24
C ARG A 25 9.98 -24.22 -7.68
N LEU A 26 9.58 -22.98 -7.39
CA LEU A 26 10.39 -21.97 -6.72
C LEU A 26 9.78 -21.58 -5.37
N THR A 27 10.59 -21.59 -4.31
CA THR A 27 10.23 -21.01 -3.01
C THR A 27 11.26 -19.95 -2.65
N ARG A 28 10.81 -18.72 -2.35
CA ARG A 28 11.68 -17.61 -1.93
C ARG A 28 11.09 -16.93 -0.70
N SER A 29 11.87 -16.85 0.36
CA SER A 29 11.53 -16.12 1.59
C SER A 29 12.31 -14.80 1.66
N GLY A 30 11.69 -13.79 2.27
CA GLY A 30 12.27 -12.47 2.43
C GLY A 30 11.22 -11.44 2.86
N MET A 31 11.69 -10.29 3.33
CA MET A 31 10.81 -9.16 3.66
C MET A 31 10.56 -8.31 2.41
N VAL A 32 9.29 -8.04 2.13
CA VAL A 32 8.87 -7.08 1.11
C VAL A 32 8.03 -6.01 1.80
N ASN A 33 8.47 -4.75 1.67
CA ASN A 33 7.71 -3.62 2.21
C ASN A 33 6.59 -3.22 1.24
N PRO A 34 5.43 -2.77 1.74
CA PRO A 34 4.40 -2.17 0.92
C PRO A 34 4.93 -0.94 0.16
N GLY A 35 4.49 -0.76 -1.07
CA GLY A 35 4.84 0.41 -1.88
C GLY A 35 4.43 0.29 -3.34
N GLU A 36 4.73 1.35 -4.09
CA GLU A 36 4.42 1.45 -5.51
C GLU A 36 5.45 0.73 -6.41
N GLY A 37 6.63 0.44 -5.86
CA GLY A 37 7.72 -0.21 -6.58
C GLY A 37 7.47 -1.70 -6.81
N TRP A 38 7.74 -2.16 -8.03
CA TRP A 38 7.76 -3.58 -8.38
C TRP A 38 9.08 -4.22 -7.97
N GLN A 39 8.99 -5.39 -7.35
CA GLN A 39 10.12 -6.28 -7.09
C GLN A 39 10.20 -7.31 -8.21
N HIS A 40 11.36 -7.38 -8.85
CA HIS A 40 11.62 -8.34 -9.91
C HIS A 40 12.18 -9.64 -9.31
N LEU A 41 11.56 -10.76 -9.67
CA LEU A 41 11.90 -12.09 -9.22
C LEU A 41 12.22 -12.94 -10.44
N GLY A 42 13.51 -13.14 -10.70
CA GLY A 42 13.99 -14.07 -11.72
C GLY A 42 14.37 -15.40 -11.08
N HIS A 43 14.05 -16.50 -11.74
CA HIS A 43 14.54 -17.83 -11.40
C HIS A 43 14.86 -18.61 -12.67
N HIS A 44 16.15 -18.91 -12.81
CA HIS A 44 16.69 -19.70 -13.90
C HIS A 44 16.71 -21.15 -13.43
N GLY A 45 15.61 -21.83 -13.71
CA GLY A 45 15.40 -23.21 -13.36
C GLY A 45 16.11 -24.18 -14.30
N ARG A 46 16.04 -25.47 -13.96
CA ARG A 46 16.59 -26.53 -14.81
C ARG A 46 15.67 -26.87 -15.97
N SER A 47 14.36 -26.69 -15.77
CA SER A 47 13.32 -27.04 -16.73
C SER A 47 12.69 -25.81 -17.38
N ALA A 48 12.70 -24.66 -16.70
CA ALA A 48 12.03 -23.44 -17.11
C ALA A 48 12.72 -22.18 -16.55
N LEU A 49 12.52 -21.07 -17.26
CA LEU A 49 12.83 -19.73 -16.78
C LEU A 49 11.55 -19.10 -16.23
N LEU A 50 11.60 -18.63 -14.97
CA LEU A 50 10.50 -17.91 -14.34
C LEU A 50 10.90 -16.45 -14.13
N GLU A 51 10.16 -15.54 -14.74
CA GLU A 51 10.24 -14.11 -14.48
C GLU A 51 8.93 -13.62 -13.89
N CYS A 52 8.96 -13.10 -12.66
CA CYS A 52 7.80 -12.62 -11.96
C CYS A 52 8.05 -11.20 -11.43
N ARG A 53 6.98 -10.42 -11.34
CA ARG A 53 7.00 -9.11 -10.69
C ARG A 53 6.03 -9.13 -9.52
N LEU A 54 6.50 -8.77 -8.34
CA LEU A 54 5.73 -8.73 -7.11
C LEU A 54 5.65 -7.29 -6.61
N ARG A 55 4.46 -6.83 -6.22
CA ARG A 55 4.29 -5.61 -5.42
C ARG A 55 3.32 -5.90 -4.29
N VAL A 56 3.59 -5.31 -3.14
CA VAL A 56 2.70 -5.35 -1.98
C VAL A 56 2.11 -3.96 -1.82
N ARG A 57 0.78 -3.87 -1.71
CA ARG A 57 0.07 -2.62 -1.45
C ARG A 57 -0.83 -2.80 -0.24
N CYS A 58 -0.94 -1.76 0.57
CA CYS A 58 -1.91 -1.73 1.64
C CYS A 58 -3.32 -1.58 1.06
N HIS A 59 -4.31 -2.05 1.81
CA HIS A 59 -5.70 -1.75 1.52
C HIS A 59 -5.92 -0.23 1.63
N GLU A 60 -6.97 0.27 0.97
CA GLU A 60 -7.37 1.67 1.07
C GLU A 60 -7.45 2.12 2.54
N HIS A 61 -6.88 3.30 2.81
CA HIS A 61 -6.78 3.93 4.13
C HIS A 61 -5.87 3.22 5.15
N TYR A 62 -5.18 2.16 4.78
CA TYR A 62 -4.15 1.53 5.61
C TYR A 62 -2.76 1.91 5.14
N TYR A 63 -1.89 2.21 6.10
CA TYR A 63 -0.55 2.74 5.85
C TYR A 63 0.50 2.03 6.73
N GLY A 64 1.76 2.41 6.50
CA GLY A 64 2.90 1.90 7.23
C GLY A 64 3.43 0.56 6.68
N PRO A 65 4.59 0.11 7.19
CA PRO A 65 5.28 -1.08 6.68
C PRO A 65 4.50 -2.38 6.92
N SER A 66 3.54 -2.35 7.85
CA SER A 66 2.68 -3.49 8.20
C SER A 66 1.20 -3.23 7.87
N CYS A 67 0.88 -2.24 7.04
CA CYS A 67 -0.49 -1.92 6.62
C CYS A 67 -1.54 -1.96 7.75
N ASN A 68 -1.15 -1.54 8.96
CA ASN A 68 -1.96 -1.64 10.17
C ASN A 68 -2.29 -0.26 10.75
N LEU A 69 -1.72 0.81 10.18
CA LEU A 69 -2.06 2.18 10.54
C LEU A 69 -3.28 2.63 9.73
N LEU A 70 -4.43 2.74 10.38
CA LEU A 70 -5.66 3.21 9.74
C LEU A 70 -5.74 4.75 9.78
N CYS A 71 -5.87 5.37 8.61
CA CYS A 71 -6.21 6.78 8.47
C CYS A 71 -7.23 6.98 7.35
N ARG A 72 -8.47 7.29 7.74
CA ARG A 72 -9.55 7.66 6.81
C ARG A 72 -9.75 9.17 6.88
N PRO A 73 -9.67 9.90 5.75
CA PRO A 73 -10.04 11.30 5.73
C PRO A 73 -11.43 11.51 6.31
N ARG A 74 -11.61 12.58 7.07
CA ARG A 74 -12.86 12.90 7.75
C ARG A 74 -13.02 14.40 7.82
N ASP A 75 -14.22 14.87 7.52
CA ASP A 75 -14.60 16.28 7.61
C ASP A 75 -16.03 16.36 8.15
N ASP A 76 -16.17 16.09 9.45
CA ASP A 76 -17.45 16.07 10.16
C ASP A 76 -17.26 16.57 11.59
N PHE A 77 -18.33 16.56 12.40
CA PHE A 77 -18.29 17.02 13.80
C PHE A 77 -17.20 16.33 14.66
N PHE A 78 -16.78 15.11 14.31
CA PHE A 78 -15.74 14.37 15.01
C PHE A 78 -14.32 14.67 14.53
N GLY A 79 -14.13 15.50 13.50
CA GLY A 79 -12.82 16.04 13.13
C GLY A 79 -12.68 16.37 11.65
N HIS A 80 -11.72 17.24 11.37
CA HIS A 80 -11.47 17.86 10.07
C HIS A 80 -10.03 17.62 9.62
N HIS A 81 -9.78 16.45 9.01
CA HIS A 81 -8.44 16.03 8.61
C HIS A 81 -8.41 15.21 7.33
N SER A 82 -7.30 15.34 6.61
CA SER A 82 -6.86 14.42 5.56
C SER A 82 -5.78 13.48 6.12
N CYS A 83 -5.27 12.58 5.26
CA CYS A 83 -4.20 11.64 5.59
C CYS A 83 -3.02 11.86 4.67
N ASP A 84 -1.80 11.94 5.20
CA ASP A 84 -0.58 12.00 4.40
C ASP A 84 -0.16 10.60 3.89
N ALA A 85 0.93 10.55 3.11
CA ALA A 85 1.46 9.30 2.56
C ALA A 85 1.97 8.30 3.63
N ALA A 86 2.27 8.78 4.85
CA ALA A 86 2.66 7.95 5.98
C ALA A 86 1.45 7.48 6.80
N GLY A 87 0.24 7.98 6.51
CA GLY A 87 -0.98 7.69 7.25
C GLY A 87 -1.18 8.57 8.49
N ASN A 88 -0.48 9.68 8.61
CA ASN A 88 -0.71 10.65 9.69
C ASN A 88 -1.90 11.54 9.34
N LYS A 89 -2.64 11.95 10.37
CA LYS A 89 -3.72 12.93 10.23
C LYS A 89 -3.13 14.32 10.01
N VAL A 90 -3.59 14.98 8.96
CA VAL A 90 -3.23 16.37 8.65
C VAL A 90 -4.49 17.21 8.77
N CYS A 91 -4.51 18.18 9.68
CA CYS A 91 -5.68 19.03 9.86
C CYS A 91 -5.95 19.86 8.60
N LEU A 92 -7.22 20.01 8.26
CA LEU A 92 -7.65 20.91 7.21
C LEU A 92 -7.40 22.37 7.63
N ASP A 93 -7.34 23.27 6.65
CA ASP A 93 -7.10 24.69 6.89
C ASP A 93 -8.11 25.26 7.90
N GLY A 94 -7.60 25.99 8.89
CA GLY A 94 -8.40 26.54 9.99
C GLY A 94 -8.69 25.57 11.14
N TRP A 95 -8.19 24.33 11.10
CA TRP A 95 -8.34 23.34 12.17
C TRP A 95 -7.02 22.98 12.84
N THR A 96 -7.07 22.69 14.14
CA THR A 96 -5.89 22.33 14.93
C THR A 96 -6.20 21.35 16.06
N GLY A 97 -5.15 20.96 16.80
CA GLY A 97 -5.16 19.97 17.86
C GLY A 97 -5.03 18.54 17.35
N ASN A 98 -4.71 17.61 18.25
CA ASN A 98 -4.37 16.22 17.92
C ASN A 98 -5.48 15.44 17.18
N LYS A 99 -6.73 15.93 17.22
CA LYS A 99 -7.88 15.34 16.54
C LYS A 99 -8.45 16.23 15.43
N CYS A 100 -7.84 17.39 15.18
CA CYS A 100 -8.34 18.39 14.22
C CYS A 100 -9.80 18.78 14.47
N GLN A 101 -10.15 18.98 15.74
CA GLN A 101 -11.50 19.32 16.20
C GLN A 101 -11.59 20.77 16.69
N ARG A 102 -10.45 21.46 16.86
CA ARG A 102 -10.42 22.83 17.35
C ARG A 102 -10.33 23.77 16.16
N GLY A 103 -11.39 24.54 15.91
CA GLY A 103 -11.35 25.63 14.96
C GLY A 103 -10.42 26.74 15.47
N MET A 104 -9.57 27.26 14.61
CA MET A 104 -8.70 28.40 14.89
C MET A 104 -9.48 29.70 14.68
N SER A 105 -10.54 29.91 15.44
CA SER A 105 -11.22 31.19 15.51
C SER A 105 -10.53 32.11 16.53
N GLY A 106 -9.73 33.07 16.03
CA GLY A 106 -9.39 34.30 16.75
C GLY A 106 -8.00 34.41 17.40
N ALA A 107 -6.95 34.53 16.58
CA ALA A 107 -5.81 35.39 16.92
C ALA A 107 -5.34 36.07 15.62
N GLY A 108 -5.70 37.34 15.44
CA GLY A 108 -5.53 38.07 14.19
C GLY A 108 -4.09 38.08 13.68
N GLY A 109 -3.91 37.74 12.40
CA GLY A 109 -2.62 37.77 11.72
C GLY A 109 -2.75 37.52 10.22
N LEU A 110 -2.96 38.61 9.47
CA LEU A 110 -2.71 38.79 8.04
C LEU A 110 -3.11 37.64 7.10
N ALA A 111 -4.23 37.83 6.39
CA ALA A 111 -4.29 37.43 4.99
C ALA A 111 -3.10 38.07 4.26
N ARG A 112 -2.08 37.26 3.97
CA ARG A 112 -1.00 37.62 3.07
C ARG A 112 -1.65 38.00 1.73
N GLY A 113 -1.43 39.25 1.32
CA GLY A 113 -1.88 39.75 0.04
C GLY A 113 -1.41 38.85 -1.10
N ARG A 114 -2.25 38.74 -2.13
CA ARG A 114 -1.80 38.39 -3.47
C ARG A 114 -2.04 39.61 -4.34
N ALA A 115 -0.94 40.30 -4.64
CA ALA A 115 -0.85 41.21 -5.77
C ALA A 115 -0.93 40.38 -7.07
N GLY A 116 -1.56 40.95 -8.09
CA GLY A 116 -1.70 40.39 -9.44
C GLY A 116 -3.13 40.45 -9.91
#